data_AF-A0A2H6MVN5-F1
#
_entry.id   AF-A0A2H6MVN5-F1
#
_cell.length_a   1.000
_cell.length_b   1.000
_cell.length_c   1.000
_cell.angle_alpha   90.00
_cell.angle_beta   90.00
_cell.angle_gamma   90.00
#
_symmetry.space_group_name_H-M   'P 1'
#
loop_
_entity.id
_entity.type
_entity.pdbx_description
1 polymer ?
#
loop_
_entity_poly.entity_id
_entity_poly.type
_entity_poly.pdbx_seq_one_letter_code
_entity_poly.pdbx_strand_id
1 'polypeptide(L)'
;AWTVYQLPGQEVVLTCRQVTPVIPHDYQDSSLPVGAFVWEVENEGAEELEVSIMFTFQNGTEAKEDRRGGHWNEPFSVEKGGSCIRGVMLHHVTPANPYTLAISAREKAGV
;
A
#
# COMPACT_ATOMS: atom_id res chain seq x y z
N ALA A 1 -1.48 -13.09 -5.56
CA ALA A 1 -1.21 -13.02 -7.03
C ALA A 1 0.10 -12.28 -7.26
N TRP A 2 0.66 -12.33 -8.48
CA TRP A 2 1.82 -11.50 -8.85
C TRP A 2 1.61 -10.87 -10.23
N THR A 3 2.26 -9.71 -10.44
CA THR A 3 2.33 -9.01 -11.72
C THR A 3 3.77 -8.58 -11.97
N VAL A 4 4.28 -8.82 -13.18
CA VAL A 4 5.61 -8.38 -13.63
C VAL A 4 5.45 -7.24 -14.63
N TYR A 5 6.18 -6.16 -14.42
CA TYR A 5 6.27 -5.02 -15.33
C TYR A 5 7.68 -4.98 -15.89
N GLN A 6 7.81 -5.24 -17.19
CA GLN A 6 9.08 -5.14 -17.90
C GLN A 6 9.16 -3.77 -18.59
N LEU A 7 10.18 -2.99 -18.26
CA LEU A 7 10.44 -1.67 -18.83
C LEU A 7 11.74 -1.73 -19.66
N PRO A 8 11.71 -2.34 -20.86
CA PRO A 8 12.92 -2.60 -21.63
C PRO A 8 13.64 -1.32 -22.07
N GLY A 9 12.93 -0.19 -22.19
CA GLY A 9 13.55 1.10 -22.50
C GLY A 9 14.38 1.68 -21.35
N GLN A 10 14.21 1.16 -20.13
CA GLN A 10 14.93 1.57 -18.92
C GLN A 10 15.80 0.44 -18.36
N GLU A 11 15.78 -0.75 -18.96
CA GLU A 11 16.45 -1.95 -18.45
C GLU A 11 16.05 -2.28 -16.99
N VAL A 12 14.76 -2.10 -16.66
CA VAL A 12 14.21 -2.38 -15.33
C VAL A 12 13.08 -3.39 -15.39
N VAL A 13 13.07 -4.32 -14.43
CA VAL A 13 11.95 -5.21 -14.15
C VAL A 13 11.40 -4.94 -12.76
N LEU A 14 10.09 -4.73 -12.66
CA LEU A 14 9.37 -4.59 -11.39
C LEU A 14 8.46 -5.79 -11.18
N THR A 15 8.55 -6.43 -10.02
CA THR A 15 7.66 -7.52 -9.64
C THR A 15 6.83 -7.10 -8.42
N CYS A 16 5.51 -7.11 -8.56
CA CYS A 16 4.58 -6.86 -7.47
C CYS A 16 3.90 -8.16 -7.04
N ARG A 17 4.04 -8.54 -5.78
CA ARG A 17 3.31 -9.65 -5.16
C ARG A 17 2.25 -9.10 -4.22
N GLN A 18 0.99 -9.49 -4.46
CA GLN A 18 -0.16 -9.11 -3.65
C GLN A 18 -0.58 -10.29 -2.78
N VAL A 19 -0.54 -10.11 -1.46
CA VAL A 19 -0.76 -11.18 -0.48
C VAL A 19 -1.74 -10.74 0.59
N THR A 20 -2.65 -11.63 0.96
CA THR A 20 -3.50 -11.52 2.17
C THR A 20 -3.28 -12.74 3.05
N PRO A 21 -3.40 -12.63 4.39
CA PRO A 21 -3.25 -13.79 5.27
C PRO A 21 -4.47 -14.71 5.13
N VAL A 22 -4.29 -15.88 4.52
CA VAL A 22 -5.31 -16.95 4.49
C VAL A 22 -4.64 -18.21 5.03
N ILE A 23 -4.78 -18.44 6.33
CA ILE A 23 -4.01 -19.42 7.11
C ILE A 23 -4.98 -20.44 7.72
N PRO A 24 -4.88 -21.74 7.35
CA PRO A 24 -5.76 -22.77 7.89
C PRO A 24 -5.74 -22.83 9.42
N HIS A 25 -6.92 -22.93 10.02
CA HIS A 25 -7.14 -23.00 11.48
C HIS A 25 -6.69 -21.77 12.30
N ASP A 26 -6.20 -20.70 11.66
CA ASP A 26 -5.95 -19.42 12.30
C ASP A 26 -7.04 -18.41 11.89
N TYR A 27 -8.10 -18.36 12.68
CA TYR A 27 -9.23 -17.45 12.44
C TYR A 27 -8.94 -16.01 12.86
N GLN A 28 -7.90 -15.76 13.64
CA GLN A 28 -7.55 -14.42 14.07
C GLN A 28 -6.89 -13.68 12.91
N ASP A 29 -5.74 -14.17 12.44
CA ASP A 29 -4.96 -13.47 11.41
C ASP A 29 -5.64 -13.55 10.04
N SER A 30 -6.32 -14.67 9.75
CA SER A 30 -7.09 -14.80 8.51
C SER A 30 -8.33 -13.92 8.41
N SER A 31 -8.75 -13.30 9.52
CA SER A 31 -9.90 -12.37 9.55
C SER A 31 -9.50 -10.90 9.38
N LEU A 32 -8.21 -10.61 9.32
CA LEU A 32 -7.71 -9.24 9.21
C LEU A 32 -8.07 -8.63 7.85
N PRO A 33 -8.67 -7.44 7.80
CA PRO A 33 -8.95 -6.73 6.55
C PRO A 33 -7.69 -6.03 6.02
N VAL A 34 -6.67 -6.83 5.66
CA VAL A 34 -5.34 -6.34 5.28
C VAL A 34 -4.83 -7.02 4.01
N GLY A 35 -4.07 -6.27 3.22
CA GLY A 35 -3.28 -6.80 2.11
C GLY A 35 -1.88 -6.19 2.09
N ALA A 36 -0.91 -6.96 1.64
CA ALA A 36 0.47 -6.54 1.46
C ALA A 36 0.82 -6.53 -0.04
N PHE A 37 1.44 -5.42 -0.48
CA PHE A 37 2.03 -5.26 -1.80
C PHE A 37 3.55 -5.31 -1.62
N VAL A 38 4.15 -6.42 -2.00
CA VAL A 38 5.60 -6.64 -1.90
C VAL A 38 6.21 -6.37 -3.26
N TRP A 39 7.06 -5.34 -3.32
CA TRP A 39 7.75 -4.91 -4.53
C TRP A 39 9.19 -5.37 -4.56
N GLU A 40 9.60 -5.91 -5.70
CA GLU A 40 10.97 -6.23 -6.08
C GLU A 40 11.31 -5.42 -7.32
N VAL A 41 12.51 -4.83 -7.34
CA VAL A 41 13.01 -3.96 -8.42
C VAL A 41 14.36 -4.51 -8.84
N GLU A 42 14.49 -4.85 -10.12
CA GLU A 42 15.71 -5.38 -10.71
C GLU A 42 16.20 -4.38 -11.76
N ASN A 43 17.42 -3.86 -11.57
CA ASN A 43 18.14 -3.07 -12.57
C ASN A 43 19.01 -4.03 -13.39
N GLU A 44 18.66 -4.23 -14.64
CA GLU A 44 19.38 -5.09 -15.59
C GLU A 44 20.41 -4.30 -16.42
N GLY A 45 20.39 -2.97 -16.31
CA GLY A 45 21.29 -2.06 -17.00
C GLY A 45 22.63 -1.84 -16.29
N ALA A 46 23.53 -1.14 -16.97
CA ALA A 46 24.85 -0.80 -16.42
C ALA A 46 24.86 0.52 -15.62
N GLU A 47 23.83 1.34 -15.78
CA GLU A 47 23.74 2.68 -15.17
C GLU A 47 22.96 2.64 -13.85
N GLU A 48 23.28 3.57 -12.94
CA GLU A 48 22.53 3.74 -11.70
C GLU A 48 21.14 4.34 -11.98
N LEU A 49 20.11 3.84 -11.28
CA LEU A 49 18.73 4.24 -11.47
C LEU A 49 18.06 4.63 -10.17
N GLU A 50 17.33 5.74 -10.20
CA GLU A 50 16.42 6.15 -9.13
C GLU A 50 15.00 5.69 -9.47
N VAL A 51 14.42 4.85 -8.62
CA VAL A 51 13.08 4.28 -8.81
C VAL A 51 12.14 4.75 -7.71
N SER A 52 11.01 5.32 -8.11
CA SER A 52 9.92 5.72 -7.22
C SER A 52 8.65 4.92 -7.53
N ILE A 53 8.06 4.30 -6.50
CA ILE A 53 6.79 3.57 -6.61
C ILE A 53 5.75 4.32 -5.79
N MET A 54 4.63 4.70 -6.42
CA MET A 54 3.54 5.42 -5.79
C MET A 54 2.33 4.51 -5.62
N PHE A 55 1.78 4.44 -4.41
CA PHE A 55 0.49 3.82 -4.15
C PHE A 55 -0.52 4.91 -3.80
N THR A 56 -1.56 5.04 -4.63
CA THR A 56 -2.67 5.96 -4.41
C THR A 56 -3.94 5.18 -4.05
N PHE A 57 -4.77 5.79 -3.20
CA PHE A 57 -6.06 5.25 -2.82
C PHE A 57 -7.05 6.40 -2.62
N GLN A 58 -8.27 6.26 -3.12
CA GLN A 58 -9.30 7.30 -3.00
C GLN A 58 -9.99 7.22 -1.64
N ASN A 59 -10.15 8.35 -0.95
CA ASN A 59 -11.03 8.45 0.22
C ASN A 59 -12.45 8.81 -0.24
N GLY A 60 -13.20 7.80 -0.64
CA GLY A 60 -14.55 7.96 -1.18
C GLY A 60 -15.18 6.62 -1.51
N THR A 61 -16.48 6.62 -1.73
CA THR A 61 -17.22 5.45 -2.22
C THR A 61 -17.53 5.54 -3.72
N GLU A 62 -17.09 6.61 -4.38
CA GLU A 62 -17.45 6.97 -5.75
C GLU A 62 -18.97 7.17 -5.94
N ALA A 63 -19.71 7.33 -4.84
CA ALA A 63 -21.14 7.55 -4.83
C ALA A 63 -21.47 9.05 -4.95
N LYS A 64 -22.74 9.38 -5.27
CA LYS A 64 -23.18 10.78 -5.35
C LYS A 64 -23.04 11.50 -4.01
N GLU A 65 -23.10 10.72 -2.93
CA GLU A 65 -23.01 11.11 -1.54
C GLU A 65 -21.61 11.63 -1.17
N ASP A 66 -20.54 11.21 -1.85
CA ASP A 66 -19.17 11.71 -1.64
C ASP A 66 -19.11 13.25 -1.78
N ARG A 67 -20.00 13.84 -2.60
CA ARG A 67 -20.11 15.30 -2.77
C ARG A 67 -20.52 16.05 -1.49
N ARG A 68 -21.12 15.37 -0.51
CA ARG A 68 -21.45 15.96 0.79
C ARG A 68 -20.21 16.29 1.61
N GLY A 69 -19.05 15.71 1.25
CA GLY A 69 -17.80 15.90 1.96
C GLY A 69 -17.80 15.24 3.34
N GLY A 70 -16.80 15.58 4.15
CA GLY A 70 -16.61 15.02 5.50
C GLY A 70 -15.52 13.95 5.58
N HIS A 71 -15.20 13.28 4.46
CA HIS A 71 -14.00 12.47 4.35
C HIS A 71 -12.74 13.34 4.53
N TRP A 72 -11.75 12.84 5.26
CA TRP A 72 -10.48 13.55 5.48
C TRP A 72 -9.33 12.55 5.63
N ASN A 73 -8.11 13.02 5.43
CA ASN A 73 -6.91 12.17 5.45
C ASN A 73 -5.93 12.70 6.50
N GLU A 74 -5.22 11.81 7.18
CA GLU A 74 -4.15 12.19 8.11
C GLU A 74 -2.87 11.37 7.88
N PRO A 75 -1.69 12.01 7.82
CA PRO A 75 -0.44 11.29 7.77
C PRO A 75 -0.14 10.65 9.13
N PHE A 76 0.54 9.50 9.11
CA PHE A 76 1.05 8.87 10.34
C PHE A 76 2.46 8.32 10.15
N SER A 77 3.17 8.20 11.26
CA SER A 77 4.50 7.58 11.35
C SER A 77 4.57 6.72 12.61
N VAL A 78 5.05 5.49 12.48
CA VAL A 78 5.19 4.54 13.58
C VAL A 78 6.60 3.95 13.56
N GLU A 79 7.29 4.05 14.69
CA GLU A 79 8.54 3.34 14.95
C GLU A 79 8.25 2.05 15.70
N LYS A 80 8.58 0.89 15.12
CA LYS A 80 8.40 -0.41 15.79
C LYS A 80 9.47 -1.40 15.35
N GLY A 81 10.16 -2.01 16.32
CA GLY A 81 11.16 -3.04 16.05
C GLY A 81 12.32 -2.57 15.16
N GLY A 82 12.74 -1.31 15.31
CA GLY A 82 13.81 -0.70 14.51
C GLY A 82 13.41 -0.38 13.06
N SER A 83 12.12 -0.45 12.72
CA SER A 83 11.59 -0.04 11.41
C SER A 83 10.70 1.20 11.56
N CYS A 84 10.89 2.17 10.67
CA CYS A 84 9.97 3.29 10.46
C CYS A 84 8.89 2.87 9.45
N ILE A 85 7.63 3.07 9.80
CA ILE A 85 6.48 2.88 8.91
C ILE A 85 5.81 4.22 8.73
N ARG A 86 5.63 4.65 7.49
CA ARG A 86 4.95 5.90 7.14
C ARG A 86 3.76 5.61 6.27
N GLY A 87 2.69 6.37 6.46
CA GLY A 87 1.48 6.18 5.69
C GLY A 87 0.49 7.32 5.84
N VAL A 88 -0.68 7.09 5.26
CA VAL A 88 -1.83 7.96 5.37
C VAL A 88 -3.03 7.12 5.78
N MET A 89 -3.77 7.62 6.76
CA MET A 89 -5.09 7.13 7.12
C MET A 89 -6.14 7.93 6.35
N LEU A 90 -7.12 7.22 5.79
CA LEU A 90 -8.22 7.77 5.02
C LEU A 90 -9.49 7.57 5.86
N HIS A 91 -9.94 8.64 6.52
CA HIS A 91 -11.11 8.60 7.38
C HIS A 91 -12.36 8.76 6.54
N HIS A 92 -13.10 7.68 6.45
CA HIS A 92 -14.31 7.59 5.67
C HIS A 92 -15.53 7.85 6.56
N VAL A 93 -16.06 9.07 6.52
CA VAL A 93 -17.22 9.49 7.32
C VAL A 93 -18.51 9.11 6.61
N THR A 94 -19.20 8.09 7.12
CA THR A 94 -20.55 7.72 6.67
C THR A 94 -21.57 7.89 7.80
N PRO A 95 -22.88 8.07 7.49
CA PRO A 95 -23.89 8.28 8.53
C PRO A 95 -24.08 7.10 9.49
N ALA A 96 -23.89 5.87 9.02
CA ALA A 96 -24.25 4.67 9.77
C ALA A 96 -23.04 3.87 10.27
N ASN A 97 -21.88 3.98 9.62
CA ASN A 97 -20.69 3.21 9.99
C ASN A 97 -19.41 3.87 9.46
N PRO A 98 -18.88 4.91 10.14
CA PRO A 98 -17.61 5.49 9.74
C PRO A 98 -16.47 4.49 9.94
N TYR A 99 -15.48 4.50 9.05
CA TYR A 99 -14.32 3.62 9.13
C TYR A 99 -13.06 4.32 8.63
N THR A 100 -11.90 3.73 8.91
CA THR A 100 -10.60 4.22 8.45
C THR A 100 -9.93 3.15 7.62
N LEU A 101 -9.46 3.53 6.43
CA LEU A 101 -8.50 2.75 5.66
C LEU A 101 -7.11 3.31 5.89
N ALA A 102 -6.07 2.52 5.66
CA ALA A 102 -4.70 3.01 5.69
C ALA A 102 -3.92 2.40 4.54
N ILE A 103 -3.08 3.22 3.91
CA ILE A 103 -1.98 2.75 3.06
C ILE A 103 -0.67 3.22 3.69
N SER A 104 0.34 2.36 3.67
CA SER A 104 1.63 2.64 4.30
C SER A 104 2.75 1.89 3.61
N ALA A 105 3.95 2.43 3.74
CA ALA A 105 5.19 1.77 3.36
C ALA A 105 6.09 1.66 4.60
N ARG A 106 6.78 0.53 4.70
CA ARG A 106 7.87 0.36 5.66
C ARG A 106 9.15 0.87 5.01
N GLU A 107 9.83 1.79 5.68
CA GLU A 107 11.17 2.21 5.30
C GLU A 107 12.12 1.00 5.40
N LYS A 108 12.84 0.76 4.32
CA LYS A 108 13.90 -0.24 4.27
C LYS A 108 15.15 0.51 3.86
N ALA A 109 16.24 0.33 4.60
CA ALA A 109 17.54 0.82 4.14
C ALA A 109 17.78 0.25 2.73
N GLY A 110 18.19 1.12 1.81
CA GLY A 110 18.61 0.69 0.48
C GLY A 110 19.66 -0.42 0.60
N VAL A 111 19.60 -1.39 -0.31
CA VAL A 111 20.73 -2.30 -0.55
C VAL A 111 21.76 -1.55 -1.37
#